data_AF-A0A9D1FW45-F1
#
_entry.id   AF-A0A9D1FW45-F1
#
_cell.length_a   1.000
_cell.length_b   1.000
_cell.length_c   1.000
_cell.angle_alpha   90.00
_cell.angle_beta   90.00
_cell.angle_gamma   90.00
#
_symmetry.space_group_name_H-M   'P 1'
#
loop_
_entity.id
_entity.type
_entity.pdbx_description
1 polymer ?
#
loop_
_entity_poly.entity_id
_entity_poly.type
_entity_poly.pdbx_seq_one_letter_code
_entity_poly.pdbx_strand_id
1 'polypeptide(L)'
;VREKCEKIYDSFGVKMFISDSKDTEALDYVYNELLEWQKAGKGKAVFPAAIDLSNIQQQYIDKIFDSGGFYSKKNNVISVKSQYFADIVHAIRHEIAHANDSKKDVTSGIITVTNKDGTVEEIDIDKIIVHKQIQKRDENGRPMFNPDGTPVTTKALNSDLTFVPDLEKCLYVNEFENAGIPIRQIKYAYTKKADFVAVAAEGDYSKYSKEFKDLLVKLGLPEWVFAMKPKNNVSSTLNSYPKNDFTDKFTPQENQKIYENTEKFFNNVAKNQAEVYKEYQKFFGSDLQCRVKDFKGLNEKIYRQINKLDKKIEDLSDVEKYNLEKLKPGDEPLTREAAEVLIEKYTLQKENLINDYDTVYSTIQDAFGARLILEDGSAKSVGKVHQSLLEAIDNGEIKLLEINNYQGEGSIPYFTSAQIKQLQAHCRRQGYELKVISSVNAPAAKENSYQKLYNQQEAVKKSGYTTCQMNILHKNGVVSEFQIRGKYINELAESEHIYYDLSEGKDISKGNPAIKELTDPLKNAVADMNKKENSHIKAEYSKYLTSCYKYARMKELGIPMEKPVLPPSVNKLLDIENIIAIHEKIASIK
;
A
#
# COMPACT_ATOMS: atom_id res chain seq x y z
N VAL A 1 0.40 21.72 -21.70
CA VAL A 1 -0.77 20.82 -21.78
C VAL A 1 -0.40 19.38 -22.04
N ARG A 2 0.19 19.03 -23.21
CA ARG A 2 0.43 17.63 -23.60
C ARG A 2 1.16 16.82 -22.53
N GLU A 3 2.26 17.36 -22.01
CA GLU A 3 3.05 16.74 -20.94
C GLU A 3 2.23 16.46 -19.67
N LYS A 4 1.36 17.38 -19.25
CA LYS A 4 0.49 17.19 -18.08
C LYS A 4 -0.59 16.13 -18.34
N CYS A 5 -1.17 16.09 -19.54
CA CYS A 5 -2.11 15.05 -19.93
C CYS A 5 -1.44 13.67 -20.00
N GLU A 6 -0.24 13.57 -20.56
CA GLU A 6 0.59 12.36 -20.57
C GLU A 6 0.91 11.92 -19.13
N LYS A 7 1.31 12.86 -18.26
CA LYS A 7 1.54 12.59 -16.82
C LYS A 7 0.31 12.02 -16.12
N ILE A 8 -0.90 12.56 -16.35
CA ILE A 8 -2.15 12.03 -15.79
C ILE A 8 -2.45 10.62 -16.33
N TYR A 9 -2.25 10.40 -17.63
CA TYR A 9 -2.49 9.10 -18.25
C TYR A 9 -1.52 8.03 -17.75
N ASP A 10 -0.23 8.36 -17.63
CA ASP A 10 0.79 7.43 -17.17
C ASP A 10 0.57 7.08 -15.69
N SER A 11 0.23 8.07 -14.87
CA SER A 11 -0.03 7.89 -13.42
C SER A 11 -1.32 7.12 -13.11
N PHE A 12 -2.42 7.41 -13.80
CA PHE A 12 -3.75 6.94 -13.40
C PHE A 12 -4.49 6.14 -14.48
N GLY A 13 -3.96 6.08 -15.71
CA GLY A 13 -4.66 5.49 -16.86
C GLY A 13 -5.80 6.34 -17.39
N VAL A 14 -5.93 7.60 -16.95
CA VAL A 14 -7.03 8.51 -17.28
C VAL A 14 -6.66 9.37 -18.47
N LYS A 15 -7.47 9.32 -19.54
CA LYS A 15 -7.30 10.23 -20.69
C LYS A 15 -7.94 11.58 -20.39
N MET A 16 -7.29 12.67 -20.80
CA MET A 16 -7.80 14.03 -20.61
C MET A 16 -8.29 14.62 -21.93
N PHE A 17 -9.51 15.17 -21.93
CA PHE A 17 -10.00 16.06 -22.97
C PHE A 17 -10.16 17.46 -22.38
N ILE A 18 -9.64 18.47 -23.06
CA ILE A 18 -9.70 19.86 -22.61
C ILE A 18 -10.14 20.76 -23.76
N SER A 19 -10.93 21.79 -23.44
CA SER A 19 -11.46 22.75 -24.42
C SER A 19 -10.40 23.77 -24.88
N ASP A 20 -9.54 24.23 -23.95
CA ASP A 20 -8.45 25.15 -24.26
C ASP A 20 -7.08 24.57 -23.87
N SER A 21 -6.21 24.42 -24.87
CA SER A 21 -4.82 23.99 -24.71
C SER A 21 -3.93 24.95 -23.90
N LYS A 22 -4.45 26.10 -23.46
CA LYS A 22 -3.75 27.06 -22.58
C LYS A 22 -4.16 26.94 -21.12
N ASP A 23 -5.29 26.31 -20.81
CA ASP A 23 -5.75 26.11 -19.44
C ASP A 23 -5.11 24.87 -18.82
N THR A 24 -3.85 25.01 -18.42
CA THR A 24 -3.08 23.92 -17.79
C THR A 24 -3.31 23.77 -16.29
N GLU A 25 -3.99 24.73 -15.66
CA GLU A 25 -4.15 24.77 -14.21
C GLU A 25 -5.22 23.76 -13.77
N ALA A 26 -6.32 23.65 -14.51
CA ALA A 26 -7.33 22.60 -14.33
C ALA A 26 -6.73 21.19 -14.24
N LEU A 27 -5.69 20.89 -15.03
CA LEU A 27 -5.02 19.59 -15.02
C LEU A 27 -4.27 19.31 -13.71
N ASP A 28 -3.80 20.34 -13.01
CA ASP A 28 -3.11 20.15 -11.72
C ASP A 28 -4.12 19.78 -10.62
N TYR A 29 -5.31 20.39 -10.65
CA TYR A 29 -6.41 20.02 -9.74
C TYR A 29 -6.89 18.59 -9.99
N VAL A 30 -7.04 18.18 -11.26
CA VAL A 30 -7.35 16.79 -11.62
C VAL A 30 -6.28 15.85 -11.08
N TYR A 31 -5.01 16.14 -11.34
CA TYR A 31 -3.90 15.29 -10.93
C TYR A 31 -3.87 15.10 -9.41
N ASN A 32 -3.96 16.19 -8.66
CA ASN A 32 -3.91 16.16 -7.19
C ASN A 32 -5.08 15.38 -6.59
N GLU A 33 -6.28 15.51 -7.14
CA GLU A 33 -7.44 14.76 -6.66
C GLU A 33 -7.29 13.26 -6.96
N LEU A 34 -6.93 12.87 -8.19
CA LEU A 34 -6.71 11.47 -8.56
C LEU A 34 -5.64 10.81 -7.68
N LEU A 35 -4.60 11.56 -7.35
CA LEU A 35 -3.54 11.10 -6.47
C LEU A 35 -4.02 10.84 -5.04
N GLU A 36 -4.87 11.71 -4.47
CA GLU A 36 -5.43 11.48 -3.13
C GLU A 36 -6.25 10.18 -3.10
N TRP A 37 -7.06 9.92 -4.14
CA TRP A 37 -7.77 8.65 -4.31
C TRP A 37 -6.81 7.46 -4.39
N GLN A 38 -5.72 7.57 -5.15
CA GLN A 38 -4.76 6.49 -5.31
C GLN A 38 -4.01 6.17 -4.00
N LYS A 39 -3.60 7.21 -3.27
CA LYS A 39 -2.92 7.11 -1.96
C LYS A 39 -3.82 6.46 -0.93
N ALA A 40 -5.05 6.94 -0.80
CA ALA A 40 -6.03 6.44 0.16
C ALA A 40 -6.42 4.98 -0.17
N GLY A 41 -6.74 4.71 -1.44
CA GLY A 41 -7.14 3.38 -1.89
C GLY A 41 -6.01 2.35 -1.95
N LYS A 42 -4.75 2.78 -1.83
CA LYS A 42 -3.56 1.91 -2.01
C LYS A 42 -3.66 1.11 -3.32
N GLY A 43 -4.08 1.79 -4.39
CA GLY A 43 -4.30 1.22 -5.72
C GLY A 43 -5.60 0.41 -5.91
N LYS A 44 -6.48 0.33 -4.91
CA LYS A 44 -7.83 -0.26 -5.06
C LYS A 44 -8.87 0.71 -5.64
N ALA A 45 -8.54 2.00 -5.72
CA ALA A 45 -9.44 3.01 -6.26
C ALA A 45 -9.72 2.75 -7.75
N VAL A 46 -11.00 2.79 -8.12
CA VAL A 46 -11.44 2.68 -9.51
C VAL A 46 -11.45 4.07 -10.12
N PHE A 47 -10.67 4.26 -11.19
CA PHE A 47 -10.60 5.50 -11.95
C PHE A 47 -11.43 5.44 -13.24
N PRO A 48 -11.94 6.58 -13.73
CA PRO A 48 -12.59 6.64 -15.04
C PRO A 48 -11.57 6.38 -16.16
N ALA A 49 -12.03 5.92 -17.32
CA ALA A 49 -11.20 5.78 -18.51
C ALA A 49 -10.79 7.14 -19.09
N ALA A 50 -11.63 8.17 -18.91
CA ALA A 50 -11.33 9.53 -19.31
C ALA A 50 -12.02 10.57 -18.42
N ILE A 51 -11.42 11.75 -18.33
CA ILE A 51 -12.02 12.97 -17.80
C ILE A 51 -12.10 13.99 -18.94
N ASP A 52 -13.31 14.45 -19.23
CA ASP A 52 -13.61 15.42 -20.27
C ASP A 52 -13.96 16.77 -19.65
N LEU A 53 -13.01 17.70 -19.73
CA LEU A 53 -13.16 19.10 -19.32
C LEU A 53 -13.65 19.99 -20.49
N SER A 54 -13.89 19.40 -21.66
CA SER A 54 -14.28 20.12 -22.88
C SER A 54 -15.79 20.15 -23.10
N ASN A 55 -16.50 19.07 -22.73
CA ASN A 55 -17.92 18.92 -22.96
C ASN A 55 -18.63 18.23 -21.79
N ILE A 56 -19.78 18.78 -21.41
CA ILE A 56 -20.75 18.15 -20.52
C ILE A 56 -22.16 18.32 -21.11
N GLN A 57 -23.05 17.36 -20.91
CA GLN A 57 -24.45 17.51 -21.35
C GLN A 57 -25.12 18.63 -20.55
N GLN A 58 -25.83 19.52 -21.24
CA GLN A 58 -26.32 20.78 -20.67
C GLN A 58 -27.30 20.61 -19.50
N GLN A 59 -27.97 19.46 -19.41
CA GLN A 59 -28.86 19.11 -18.30
C GLN A 59 -28.15 18.85 -16.97
N TYR A 60 -26.84 18.58 -16.99
CA TYR A 60 -26.01 18.39 -15.78
C TYR A 60 -25.21 19.64 -15.42
N ILE A 61 -25.40 20.75 -16.15
CA ILE A 61 -24.81 22.04 -15.84
C ILE A 61 -25.76 22.81 -14.94
N ASP A 62 -25.22 23.30 -13.85
CA ASP A 62 -25.89 24.24 -13.00
C ASP A 62 -26.22 25.55 -13.72
N LYS A 63 -27.50 25.91 -13.81
CA LYS A 63 -27.92 27.14 -14.51
C LYS A 63 -27.43 28.43 -13.85
N ILE A 64 -27.07 28.40 -12.57
CA ILE A 64 -26.64 29.57 -11.78
C ILE A 64 -25.12 29.70 -11.79
N PHE A 65 -24.40 28.59 -11.63
CA PHE A 65 -22.94 28.56 -11.47
C PHE A 65 -22.19 28.11 -12.74
N ASP A 66 -22.92 27.77 -13.81
CA ASP A 66 -22.39 27.24 -15.07
C ASP A 66 -21.37 26.09 -14.90
N SER A 67 -21.54 25.30 -13.83
CA SER A 67 -20.62 24.26 -13.37
C SER A 67 -21.36 22.96 -13.11
N GLY A 68 -20.70 21.81 -13.24
CA GLY A 68 -21.31 20.49 -13.03
C GLY A 68 -20.38 19.34 -13.39
N GLY A 69 -20.68 18.16 -12.83
CA GLY A 69 -20.00 16.90 -13.10
C GLY A 69 -21.00 15.83 -13.56
N PHE A 70 -20.54 14.88 -14.36
CA PHE A 70 -21.34 13.71 -14.71
C PHE A 70 -20.47 12.49 -15.01
N TYR A 71 -20.70 11.39 -14.30
CA TYR A 71 -20.12 10.08 -14.63
C TYR A 71 -21.01 9.26 -15.56
N SER A 72 -20.50 8.97 -16.75
CA SER A 72 -21.11 8.01 -17.69
C SER A 72 -20.62 6.59 -17.42
N LYS A 73 -21.45 5.76 -16.78
CA LYS A 73 -21.17 4.32 -16.57
C LYS A 73 -20.93 3.55 -17.87
N LYS A 74 -21.68 3.87 -18.93
CA LYS A 74 -21.60 3.19 -20.23
C LYS A 74 -20.22 3.35 -20.87
N ASN A 75 -19.63 4.54 -20.73
CA ASN A 75 -18.37 4.89 -21.38
C ASN A 75 -17.19 4.94 -20.38
N ASN A 76 -17.47 4.82 -19.08
CA ASN A 76 -16.53 5.06 -17.98
C ASN A 76 -15.83 6.43 -18.09
N VAL A 77 -16.60 7.49 -18.34
CA VAL A 77 -16.07 8.86 -18.53
C VAL A 77 -16.69 9.81 -17.50
N ILE A 78 -15.88 10.68 -16.90
CA ILE A 78 -16.37 11.82 -16.13
C ILE A 78 -16.31 13.06 -17.01
N SER A 79 -17.43 13.73 -17.22
CA SER A 79 -17.46 15.05 -17.84
C SER A 79 -17.56 16.12 -16.76
N VAL A 80 -16.73 17.16 -16.82
CA VAL A 80 -16.76 18.28 -15.88
C VAL A 80 -16.82 19.58 -16.66
N LYS A 81 -17.73 20.46 -16.28
CA LYS A 81 -17.65 21.88 -16.61
C LYS A 81 -17.53 22.65 -15.31
N SER A 82 -16.62 23.60 -15.25
CA SER A 82 -16.40 24.40 -14.05
C SER A 82 -16.15 25.84 -14.42
N GLN A 83 -16.81 26.76 -13.73
CA GLN A 83 -16.50 28.18 -13.74
C GLN A 83 -15.24 28.46 -12.90
N TYR A 84 -15.02 27.69 -11.82
CA TYR A 84 -13.86 27.81 -10.94
C TYR A 84 -13.09 26.50 -10.83
N PHE A 85 -11.76 26.54 -10.77
CA PHE A 85 -10.95 25.32 -10.67
C PHE A 85 -11.24 24.47 -9.43
N ALA A 86 -11.65 25.09 -8.32
CA ALA A 86 -12.06 24.36 -7.13
C ALA A 86 -13.24 23.39 -7.42
N ASP A 87 -14.16 23.77 -8.30
CA ASP A 87 -15.33 22.95 -8.64
C ASP A 87 -14.93 21.66 -9.38
N ILE A 88 -13.76 21.64 -10.02
CA ILE A 88 -13.20 20.44 -10.67
C ILE A 88 -12.92 19.35 -9.63
N VAL A 89 -12.31 19.71 -8.50
CA VAL A 89 -12.01 18.76 -7.42
C VAL A 89 -13.30 18.20 -6.84
N HIS A 90 -14.29 19.07 -6.61
CA HIS A 90 -15.60 18.67 -6.10
C HIS A 90 -16.27 17.67 -7.04
N ALA A 91 -16.38 18.00 -8.33
CA ALA A 91 -17.01 17.16 -9.33
C ALA A 91 -16.27 15.81 -9.45
N ILE A 92 -14.95 15.81 -9.57
CA ILE A 92 -14.17 14.57 -9.69
C ILE A 92 -14.33 13.70 -8.45
N ARG A 93 -14.24 14.28 -7.24
CA ARG A 93 -14.40 13.52 -5.99
C ARG A 93 -15.77 12.87 -5.91
N HIS A 94 -16.82 13.63 -6.22
CA HIS A 94 -18.20 13.15 -6.23
C HIS A 94 -18.37 11.97 -7.21
N GLU A 95 -17.94 12.15 -8.45
CA GLU A 95 -18.12 11.18 -9.52
C GLU A 95 -17.25 9.93 -9.33
N ILE A 96 -16.04 10.05 -8.78
CA ILE A 96 -15.21 8.88 -8.40
C ILE A 96 -15.82 8.15 -7.21
N ALA A 97 -16.47 8.83 -6.27
CA ALA A 97 -17.18 8.17 -5.18
C ALA A 97 -18.33 7.30 -5.71
N HIS A 98 -19.08 7.76 -6.72
CA HIS A 98 -20.05 6.92 -7.41
C HIS A 98 -19.42 5.68 -8.09
N ALA A 99 -18.25 5.84 -8.72
CA ALA A 99 -17.54 4.73 -9.35
C ALA A 99 -17.09 3.66 -8.33
N ASN A 100 -16.79 4.08 -7.10
CA ASN A 100 -16.30 3.23 -6.01
C ASN A 100 -17.38 2.80 -5.00
N ASP A 101 -18.64 3.21 -5.16
CA ASP A 101 -19.78 2.76 -4.35
C ASP A 101 -20.12 1.29 -4.65
N SER A 102 -19.84 0.42 -3.68
CA SER A 102 -20.05 -1.04 -3.77
C SER A 102 -21.51 -1.49 -3.71
N LYS A 103 -22.46 -0.59 -3.40
CA LYS A 103 -23.90 -0.86 -3.27
C LYS A 103 -24.74 0.04 -4.18
N LYS A 104 -24.18 0.60 -5.25
CA LYS A 104 -24.80 1.68 -6.05
C LYS A 104 -26.14 1.37 -6.72
N ASP A 105 -26.50 0.10 -6.88
CA ASP A 105 -27.73 -0.30 -7.55
C ASP A 105 -28.98 -0.28 -6.63
N VAL A 106 -28.83 0.10 -5.35
CA VAL A 106 -29.95 0.24 -4.40
C VAL A 106 -30.45 1.68 -4.38
N THR A 107 -31.68 1.90 -4.87
CA THR A 107 -32.30 3.23 -4.96
C THR A 107 -33.23 3.59 -3.79
N SER A 108 -33.81 2.60 -3.11
CA SER A 108 -34.73 2.74 -1.96
C SER A 108 -34.89 1.41 -1.22
N GLY A 109 -35.43 1.45 0.01
CA GLY A 109 -35.74 0.27 0.81
C GLY A 109 -34.60 -0.23 1.70
N ILE A 110 -34.64 -1.53 2.01
CA ILE A 110 -33.75 -2.18 2.98
C ILE A 110 -32.44 -2.61 2.30
N ILE A 111 -31.32 -2.19 2.86
CA ILE A 111 -29.98 -2.70 2.54
C ILE A 111 -29.58 -3.72 3.60
N THR A 112 -29.42 -4.97 3.17
CA THR A 112 -28.87 -6.03 4.02
C THR A 112 -27.34 -6.00 3.98
N VAL A 113 -26.73 -5.94 5.16
CA VAL A 113 -25.29 -5.91 5.36
C VAL A 113 -24.88 -7.11 6.19
N THR A 114 -23.90 -7.85 5.70
CA THR A 114 -23.23 -8.90 6.48
C THR A 114 -21.97 -8.32 7.10
N ASN A 115 -21.95 -8.25 8.42
CA ASN A 115 -20.81 -7.76 9.19
C ASN A 115 -19.66 -8.78 9.18
N LYS A 116 -18.46 -8.33 9.57
CA LYS A 116 -17.25 -9.17 9.58
C LYS A 116 -17.37 -10.40 10.50
N ASP A 117 -18.20 -10.31 11.53
CA ASP A 117 -18.49 -11.38 12.48
C ASP A 117 -19.59 -12.35 11.98
N GLY A 118 -20.10 -12.15 10.76
CA GLY A 118 -21.16 -12.94 10.16
C GLY A 118 -22.57 -12.52 10.57
N THR A 119 -22.72 -11.53 11.45
CA THR A 119 -24.04 -10.99 11.79
C THR A 119 -24.65 -10.24 10.61
N VAL A 120 -25.97 -10.22 10.53
CA VAL A 120 -26.72 -9.53 9.47
C VAL A 120 -27.46 -8.35 10.07
N GLU A 121 -27.31 -7.20 9.43
CA GLU A 121 -27.99 -5.95 9.77
C GLU A 121 -28.80 -5.45 8.57
N GLU A 122 -29.96 -4.88 8.85
CA GLU A 122 -30.84 -4.29 7.85
C GLU A 122 -30.91 -2.77 8.05
N ILE A 123 -30.50 -2.03 7.02
CA ILE A 123 -30.53 -0.56 7.02
C ILE A 123 -31.67 -0.10 6.14
N ASP A 124 -32.66 0.54 6.73
CA ASP A 124 -33.79 1.12 6.01
C ASP A 124 -33.42 2.53 5.52
N ILE A 125 -33.15 2.64 4.21
CA ILE A 125 -32.73 3.91 3.59
C ILE A 125 -33.83 4.95 3.64
N ASP A 126 -35.10 4.55 3.59
CA ASP A 126 -36.22 5.49 3.61
C ASP A 126 -36.42 6.13 4.99
N LYS A 127 -35.76 5.63 6.05
CA LYS A 127 -35.66 6.30 7.36
C LYS A 127 -34.56 7.35 7.42
N ILE A 128 -33.51 7.20 6.61
CA ILE A 128 -32.38 8.15 6.56
C ILE A 128 -32.68 9.26 5.56
N ILE A 129 -33.17 8.88 4.38
CA ILE A 129 -33.46 9.75 3.26
C ILE A 129 -34.98 9.88 3.11
N VAL A 130 -35.55 10.86 3.80
CA VAL A 130 -37.00 11.12 3.80
C VAL A 130 -37.35 12.15 2.73
N HIS A 131 -38.36 11.85 1.91
CA HIS A 131 -38.85 12.75 0.87
C HIS A 131 -40.18 13.40 1.26
N LYS A 132 -40.36 14.66 0.84
CA LYS A 132 -41.63 15.38 1.03
C LYS A 132 -42.75 14.63 0.34
N GLN A 133 -43.84 14.45 1.07
CA GLN A 133 -45.06 13.86 0.55
C GLN A 133 -46.00 14.96 0.07
N ILE A 134 -46.52 14.82 -1.15
CA ILE A 134 -47.54 15.69 -1.72
C ILE A 134 -48.78 14.88 -2.04
N GLN A 135 -49.95 15.54 -2.01
CA GLN A 135 -51.19 14.89 -2.41
C GLN A 135 -51.16 14.54 -3.89
N LYS A 136 -51.39 13.27 -4.20
CA LYS A 136 -51.47 12.76 -5.57
C LYS A 136 -52.72 13.33 -6.25
N ARG A 137 -52.58 13.66 -7.52
CA ARG A 137 -53.68 14.14 -8.36
C ARG A 137 -53.96 13.14 -9.49
N ASP A 138 -55.21 13.07 -9.92
CA ASP A 138 -55.61 12.29 -11.09
C ASP A 138 -55.21 12.99 -12.40
N GLU A 139 -55.53 12.36 -13.53
CA GLU A 139 -55.27 12.88 -14.89
C GLU A 139 -55.95 14.23 -15.19
N ASN A 140 -56.99 14.60 -14.41
CA ASN A 140 -57.71 15.87 -14.51
C ASN A 140 -57.23 16.89 -13.45
N GLY A 141 -56.16 16.58 -12.72
CA GLY A 141 -55.59 17.45 -11.69
C GLY A 141 -56.37 17.47 -10.37
N ARG A 142 -57.34 16.58 -10.16
CA ARG A 142 -58.14 16.53 -8.93
C ARG A 142 -57.42 15.73 -7.84
N PRO A 143 -57.52 16.14 -6.56
CA PRO A 143 -56.86 15.41 -5.48
C PRO A 143 -57.43 14.00 -5.28
N MET A 144 -56.56 13.02 -5.12
CA MET A 144 -56.94 11.63 -4.89
C MET A 144 -57.09 11.33 -3.40
N PHE A 145 -58.05 10.48 -3.06
CA PHE A 145 -58.31 9.99 -1.71
C PHE A 145 -58.45 8.46 -1.72
N ASN A 146 -57.99 7.82 -0.64
CA ASN A 146 -58.26 6.41 -0.37
C ASN A 146 -59.76 6.20 -0.07
N PRO A 147 -60.26 4.96 -0.11
CA PRO A 147 -61.66 4.66 0.21
C PRO A 147 -62.12 5.12 1.60
N ASP A 148 -61.19 5.27 2.54
CA ASP A 148 -61.42 5.76 3.91
C ASP A 148 -61.44 7.30 4.03
N GLY A 149 -61.28 8.02 2.91
CA GLY A 149 -61.26 9.48 2.87
C GLY A 149 -59.90 10.11 3.17
N THR A 150 -58.84 9.33 3.39
CA THR A 150 -57.48 9.88 3.59
C THR A 150 -56.83 10.27 2.26
N PRO A 151 -56.06 11.37 2.19
CA PRO A 151 -55.36 11.76 0.96
C PRO A 151 -54.38 10.68 0.47
N VAL A 152 -54.42 10.34 -0.81
CA VAL A 152 -53.35 9.55 -1.44
C VAL A 152 -52.15 10.47 -1.61
N THR A 153 -50.97 10.07 -1.12
CA THR A 153 -49.74 10.86 -1.25
C THR A 153 -48.73 10.21 -2.20
N THR A 154 -47.80 11.02 -2.69
CA THR A 154 -46.64 10.57 -3.45
C THR A 154 -45.43 11.44 -3.13
N LYS A 155 -44.22 10.94 -3.40
CA LYS A 155 -42.98 11.70 -3.22
C LYS A 155 -42.98 12.90 -4.17
N ALA A 156 -42.72 14.09 -3.64
CA ALA A 156 -42.63 15.28 -4.46
C ALA A 156 -41.38 15.22 -5.35
N LEU A 157 -41.50 15.74 -6.57
CA LEU A 157 -40.41 15.82 -7.54
C LEU A 157 -40.05 17.27 -7.84
N ASN A 158 -38.76 17.52 -8.02
CA ASN A 158 -38.24 18.74 -8.64
C ASN A 158 -38.51 18.73 -10.15
N SER A 159 -38.27 19.87 -10.81
CA SER A 159 -38.41 20.01 -12.26
C SER A 159 -37.46 19.12 -13.07
N ASP A 160 -36.38 18.64 -12.46
CA ASP A 160 -35.42 17.69 -13.03
C ASP A 160 -35.73 16.22 -12.72
N LEU A 161 -36.92 15.95 -12.17
CA LEU A 161 -37.40 14.62 -11.76
C LEU A 161 -36.61 13.99 -10.59
N THR A 162 -35.82 14.77 -9.85
CA THR A 162 -35.25 14.31 -8.58
C THR A 162 -36.27 14.46 -7.44
N PHE A 163 -36.20 13.58 -6.43
CA PHE A 163 -37.11 13.68 -5.28
C PHE A 163 -36.76 14.87 -4.38
N VAL A 164 -37.78 15.55 -3.86
CA VAL A 164 -37.61 16.67 -2.93
C VAL A 164 -37.40 16.12 -1.51
N PRO A 165 -36.26 16.36 -0.85
CA PRO A 165 -36.03 15.89 0.50
C PRO A 165 -36.83 16.67 1.55
N ASP A 166 -37.25 15.98 2.60
CA ASP A 166 -37.81 16.54 3.83
C ASP A 166 -36.70 16.61 4.89
N LEU A 167 -35.80 17.59 4.76
CA LEU A 167 -34.57 17.67 5.56
C LEU A 167 -34.80 17.65 7.07
N GLU A 168 -35.94 18.13 7.57
CA GLU A 168 -36.28 18.09 9.00
C GLU A 168 -36.48 16.66 9.53
N LYS A 169 -36.82 15.72 8.64
CA LYS A 169 -37.02 14.30 8.96
C LYS A 169 -35.86 13.41 8.53
N CYS A 170 -34.95 13.93 7.71
CA CYS A 170 -33.75 13.21 7.30
C CYS A 170 -32.79 13.05 8.48
N LEU A 171 -32.11 11.90 8.55
CA LEU A 171 -31.06 11.65 9.54
C LEU A 171 -29.70 12.14 9.04
N TYR A 172 -28.81 12.49 9.97
CA TYR A 172 -27.42 12.90 9.72
C TYR A 172 -27.23 14.20 8.93
N VAL A 173 -28.26 15.05 8.80
CA VAL A 173 -28.13 16.37 8.13
C VAL A 173 -27.02 17.20 8.76
N ASN A 174 -26.96 17.22 10.10
CA ASN A 174 -25.93 17.92 10.86
C ASN A 174 -24.50 17.41 10.60
N GLU A 175 -24.32 16.14 10.21
CA GLU A 175 -22.99 15.60 9.86
C GLU A 175 -22.45 16.30 8.61
N PHE A 176 -23.29 16.47 7.59
CA PHE A 176 -22.93 17.20 6.37
C PHE A 176 -22.67 18.68 6.66
N GLU A 177 -23.49 19.32 7.49
CA GLU A 177 -23.29 20.73 7.89
C GLU A 177 -21.96 20.92 8.64
N ASN A 178 -21.69 20.06 9.64
CA ASN A 178 -20.45 20.09 10.41
C ASN A 178 -19.21 19.85 9.56
N ALA A 179 -19.33 19.04 8.50
CA ALA A 179 -18.27 18.77 7.54
C ALA A 179 -18.11 19.85 6.46
N GLY A 180 -18.83 20.97 6.57
CA GLY A 180 -18.69 22.13 5.68
C GLY A 180 -19.34 21.95 4.32
N ILE A 181 -20.35 21.06 4.19
CA ILE A 181 -21.10 20.88 2.95
C ILE A 181 -22.15 22.00 2.82
N PRO A 182 -22.22 22.73 1.70
CA PRO A 182 -23.23 23.76 1.50
C PRO A 182 -24.65 23.17 1.49
N ILE A 183 -25.62 23.86 2.10
CA ILE A 183 -27.02 23.42 2.23
C ILE A 183 -27.65 22.93 0.91
N ARG A 184 -27.22 23.51 -0.22
CA ARG A 184 -27.67 23.08 -1.54
C ARG A 184 -27.21 21.66 -1.88
N GLN A 185 -25.94 21.35 -1.62
CA GLN A 185 -25.38 20.03 -1.84
C GLN A 185 -25.92 19.03 -0.81
N ILE A 186 -26.23 19.49 0.41
CA ILE A 186 -26.97 18.69 1.40
C ILE A 186 -28.32 18.28 0.83
N LYS A 187 -29.13 19.21 0.28
CA LYS A 187 -30.40 18.85 -0.37
C LYS A 187 -30.21 17.80 -1.47
N TYR A 188 -29.14 17.92 -2.25
CA TYR A 188 -28.82 16.95 -3.30
C TYR A 188 -28.46 15.57 -2.73
N ALA A 189 -27.73 15.49 -1.61
CA ALA A 189 -27.40 14.23 -0.94
C ALA A 189 -28.65 13.39 -0.59
N TYR A 190 -29.78 14.04 -0.30
CA TYR A 190 -31.02 13.39 0.10
C TYR A 190 -32.00 13.12 -1.05
N THR A 191 -31.55 13.17 -2.31
CA THR A 191 -32.38 12.76 -3.45
C THR A 191 -32.45 11.23 -3.58
N LYS A 192 -31.31 10.55 -3.39
CA LYS A 192 -31.14 9.08 -3.47
C LYS A 192 -29.87 8.63 -2.75
N LYS A 193 -29.79 7.32 -2.44
CA LYS A 193 -28.66 6.71 -1.71
C LYS A 193 -27.29 6.99 -2.34
N ALA A 194 -27.18 6.83 -3.67
CA ALA A 194 -25.91 7.04 -4.35
C ALA A 194 -25.37 8.47 -4.15
N ASP A 195 -26.24 9.48 -4.19
CA ASP A 195 -25.87 10.87 -3.99
C ASP A 195 -25.55 11.16 -2.53
N PHE A 196 -26.26 10.50 -1.59
CA PHE A 196 -25.95 10.58 -0.17
C PHE A 196 -24.49 10.20 0.12
N VAL A 197 -24.04 9.07 -0.44
CA VAL A 197 -22.67 8.59 -0.29
C VAL A 197 -21.67 9.47 -1.03
N ALA A 198 -21.98 9.89 -2.27
CA ALA A 198 -21.08 10.73 -3.05
C ALA A 198 -20.88 12.13 -2.47
N VAL A 199 -21.95 12.78 -1.99
CA VAL A 199 -21.85 14.05 -1.29
C VAL A 199 -21.10 13.91 0.03
N ALA A 200 -21.25 12.78 0.73
CA ALA A 200 -20.49 12.54 1.97
C ALA A 200 -18.98 12.44 1.69
N ALA A 201 -18.59 11.91 0.52
CA ALA A 201 -17.21 11.92 0.09
C ALA A 201 -16.67 13.35 -0.13
N GLU A 202 -17.50 14.37 -0.31
CA GLU A 202 -17.02 15.76 -0.43
C GLU A 202 -16.72 16.45 0.91
N GLY A 203 -17.03 15.83 2.05
CA GLY A 203 -16.94 16.48 3.36
C GLY A 203 -15.55 16.50 3.97
N ASP A 204 -15.38 17.29 5.03
CA ASP A 204 -14.28 17.11 5.98
C ASP A 204 -14.55 15.91 6.91
N TYR A 205 -13.95 14.77 6.60
CA TYR A 205 -14.16 13.53 7.35
C TYR A 205 -13.67 13.60 8.81
N SER A 206 -12.84 14.58 9.18
CA SER A 206 -12.46 14.77 10.58
C SER A 206 -13.63 15.22 11.46
N LYS A 207 -14.70 15.73 10.84
CA LYS A 207 -15.91 16.21 11.48
C LYS A 207 -17.01 15.16 11.58
N TYR A 208 -16.92 14.09 10.79
CA TYR A 208 -17.87 12.99 10.84
C TYR A 208 -17.71 12.15 12.10
N SER A 209 -18.84 11.86 12.74
CA SER A 209 -18.87 10.90 13.84
C SER A 209 -18.47 9.50 13.37
N LYS A 210 -18.04 8.65 14.32
CA LYS A 210 -17.72 7.25 14.03
C LYS A 210 -18.95 6.51 13.49
N GLU A 211 -20.11 6.74 14.11
CA GLU A 211 -21.37 6.13 13.69
C GLU A 211 -21.71 6.47 12.23
N PHE A 212 -21.56 7.74 11.84
CA PHE A 212 -21.83 8.16 10.48
C PHE A 212 -20.85 7.56 9.46
N LYS A 213 -19.56 7.47 9.80
CA LYS A 213 -18.56 6.79 8.94
C LYS A 213 -18.90 5.30 8.77
N ASP A 214 -19.25 4.62 9.84
CA ASP A 214 -19.63 3.20 9.81
C ASP A 214 -20.87 3.00 8.92
N LEU A 215 -21.87 3.88 9.05
CA LEU A 215 -23.03 3.90 8.16
C LEU A 215 -22.62 4.06 6.70
N LEU A 216 -21.83 5.08 6.36
CA LEU A 216 -21.39 5.34 4.98
C LEU A 216 -20.69 4.12 4.35
N VAL A 217 -19.87 3.40 5.13
CA VAL A 217 -19.21 2.17 4.67
C VAL A 217 -20.23 1.09 4.37
N LYS A 218 -21.20 0.88 5.27
CA LYS A 218 -22.30 -0.06 5.07
C LYS A 218 -23.16 0.30 3.86
N LEU A 219 -23.32 1.60 3.57
CA LEU A 219 -24.03 2.12 2.40
C LEU A 219 -23.23 2.01 1.09
N GLY A 220 -21.96 1.64 1.17
CA GLY A 220 -21.13 1.25 0.04
C GLY A 220 -19.88 2.10 -0.20
N LEU A 221 -19.67 3.17 0.57
CA LEU A 221 -18.44 3.98 0.49
C LEU A 221 -17.24 3.18 0.97
N PRO A 222 -16.11 3.12 0.24
CA PRO A 222 -14.95 2.42 0.76
C PRO A 222 -14.39 3.10 2.02
N GLU A 223 -14.13 2.32 3.07
CA GLU A 223 -13.59 2.81 4.36
C GLU A 223 -12.31 3.64 4.19
N TRP A 224 -11.47 3.29 3.21
CA TRP A 224 -10.21 3.97 2.95
C TRP A 224 -10.38 5.40 2.43
N VAL A 225 -11.57 5.81 1.95
CA VAL A 225 -11.84 7.20 1.51
C VAL A 225 -11.62 8.18 2.67
N PHE A 226 -11.89 7.76 3.91
CA PHE A 226 -11.70 8.62 5.10
C PHE A 226 -10.24 8.95 5.42
N ALA A 227 -9.27 8.34 4.72
CA ALA A 227 -7.86 8.68 4.82
C ALA A 227 -7.44 9.83 3.89
N MET A 228 -8.32 10.29 2.98
CA MET A 228 -8.02 11.41 2.08
C MET A 228 -8.09 12.75 2.81
N LYS A 229 -7.37 13.76 2.29
CA LYS A 229 -7.49 15.13 2.79
C LYS A 229 -8.86 15.75 2.46
N PRO A 230 -9.42 16.61 3.33
CA PRO A 230 -10.60 17.41 3.01
C PRO A 230 -10.39 18.23 1.74
N LYS A 231 -11.43 18.39 0.92
CA LYS A 231 -11.35 19.07 -0.38
C LYS A 231 -10.81 20.51 -0.29
N ASN A 232 -11.15 21.25 0.77
CA ASN A 232 -10.72 22.63 0.97
C ASN A 232 -9.20 22.75 1.23
N ASN A 233 -8.53 21.63 1.52
CA ASN A 233 -7.08 21.54 1.73
C ASN A 233 -6.33 21.03 0.50
N VAL A 234 -7.01 20.82 -0.64
CA VAL A 234 -6.38 20.52 -1.93
C VAL A 234 -5.92 21.85 -2.53
N SER A 235 -4.74 22.32 -2.11
CA SER A 235 -4.24 23.63 -2.54
C SER A 235 -3.87 23.68 -4.03
N SER A 236 -4.07 24.85 -4.65
CA SER A 236 -3.54 25.22 -5.98
C SER A 236 -2.06 25.56 -5.97
N THR A 237 -1.51 25.89 -4.80
CA THR A 237 -0.07 25.87 -4.60
C THR A 237 0.37 24.44 -4.88
N LEU A 238 1.32 24.27 -5.81
CA LEU A 238 2.10 23.04 -5.94
C LEU A 238 2.26 22.48 -4.53
N ASN A 239 1.59 21.35 -4.22
CA ASN A 239 1.97 20.55 -3.08
C ASN A 239 3.36 20.07 -3.47
N SER A 240 4.38 20.88 -3.17
CA SER A 240 5.68 20.65 -3.76
C SER A 240 6.14 19.26 -3.37
N TYR A 241 5.85 18.84 -2.14
CA TYR A 241 5.96 17.45 -1.68
C TYR A 241 5.42 17.43 -0.24
N PRO A 242 4.88 16.32 0.27
CA PRO A 242 4.49 16.22 1.67
C PRO A 242 5.73 16.37 2.54
N LYS A 243 5.74 17.40 3.40
CA LYS A 243 6.78 17.58 4.42
C LYS A 243 6.81 16.32 5.29
N ASN A 244 7.93 15.62 5.27
CA ASN A 244 8.18 14.45 6.10
C ASN A 244 9.44 14.72 6.93
N ASP A 245 9.73 13.88 7.92
CA ASP A 245 10.88 14.08 8.83
C ASP A 245 12.25 14.12 8.12
N PHE A 246 12.30 13.84 6.81
CA PHE A 246 13.50 13.82 5.98
C PHE A 246 13.64 15.02 5.03
N THR A 247 12.56 15.78 4.79
CA THR A 247 12.56 16.86 3.76
C THR A 247 13.45 18.05 4.13
N ASP A 248 13.69 18.29 5.42
CA ASP A 248 14.38 19.48 5.91
C ASP A 248 15.88 19.53 5.53
N LYS A 249 16.46 18.41 5.09
CA LYS A 249 17.86 18.30 4.65
C LYS A 249 18.09 18.62 3.18
N PHE A 250 17.02 18.82 2.41
CA PHE A 250 17.08 18.97 0.96
C PHE A 250 16.47 20.30 0.54
N THR A 251 16.94 20.82 -0.59
CA THR A 251 16.34 22.01 -1.20
C THR A 251 14.91 21.72 -1.65
N PRO A 252 14.06 22.76 -1.80
CA PRO A 252 12.72 22.57 -2.36
C PRO A 252 12.70 21.90 -3.73
N GLN A 253 13.68 22.20 -4.58
CA GLN A 253 13.79 21.62 -5.92
C GLN A 253 14.16 20.13 -5.87
N GLU A 254 15.08 19.72 -5.00
CA GLU A 254 15.43 18.31 -4.84
C GLU A 254 14.26 17.50 -4.28
N ASN A 255 13.61 18.02 -3.25
CA ASN A 255 12.44 17.38 -2.66
C ASN A 255 11.29 17.20 -3.68
N GLN A 256 11.07 18.17 -4.57
CA GLN A 256 10.10 18.07 -5.65
C GLN A 256 10.42 16.90 -6.58
N LYS A 257 11.68 16.80 -7.03
CA LYS A 257 12.10 15.73 -7.96
C LYS A 257 12.02 14.35 -7.33
N ILE A 258 12.46 14.22 -6.07
CA ILE A 258 12.35 12.97 -5.30
C ILE A 258 10.88 12.54 -5.23
N TYR A 259 9.99 13.46 -4.90
CA TYR A 259 8.56 13.19 -4.83
C TYR A 259 7.98 12.75 -6.18
N GLU A 260 8.27 13.47 -7.26
CA GLU A 260 7.79 13.16 -8.60
C GLU A 260 8.25 11.77 -9.07
N ASN A 261 9.52 11.41 -8.81
CA ASN A 261 10.04 10.08 -9.15
C ASN A 261 9.39 8.98 -8.30
N THR A 262 9.20 9.23 -7.00
CA THR A 262 8.45 8.31 -6.11
C THR A 262 7.04 8.08 -6.63
N GLU A 263 6.37 9.14 -7.04
CA GLU A 263 4.99 9.14 -7.47
C GLU A 263 4.81 8.38 -8.76
N LYS A 264 5.62 8.69 -9.78
CA LYS A 264 5.68 7.89 -11.01
C LYS A 264 5.90 6.41 -10.72
N PHE A 265 6.75 6.09 -9.74
CA PHE A 265 7.07 4.70 -9.41
C PHE A 265 5.91 3.98 -8.72
N PHE A 266 5.37 4.58 -7.66
CA PHE A 266 4.20 4.09 -6.94
C PHE A 266 3.02 3.88 -7.89
N ASN A 267 2.79 4.83 -8.79
CA ASN A 267 1.67 4.80 -9.72
C ASN A 267 1.82 3.67 -10.75
N ASN A 268 3.01 3.51 -11.32
CA ASN A 268 3.31 2.40 -12.21
C ASN A 268 3.03 1.05 -11.54
N VAL A 269 3.47 0.86 -10.30
CA VAL A 269 3.24 -0.39 -9.55
C VAL A 269 1.75 -0.58 -9.23
N ALA A 270 1.06 0.46 -8.75
CA ALA A 270 -0.34 0.40 -8.38
C ALA A 270 -1.26 0.09 -9.57
N LYS A 271 -0.97 0.65 -10.76
CA LYS A 271 -1.71 0.40 -12.00
C LYS A 271 -1.57 -1.04 -12.48
N ASN A 272 -0.38 -1.63 -12.30
CA ASN A 272 -0.04 -2.95 -12.82
C ASN A 272 -0.20 -4.09 -11.79
N GLN A 273 -0.56 -3.78 -10.54
CA GLN A 273 -0.59 -4.74 -9.43
C GLN A 273 -1.50 -5.96 -9.67
N ALA A 274 -2.63 -5.77 -10.36
CA ALA A 274 -3.61 -6.82 -10.59
C ALA A 274 -3.11 -7.86 -11.60
N GLU A 275 -2.32 -7.43 -12.58
CA GLU A 275 -1.69 -8.32 -13.56
C GLU A 275 -0.58 -9.13 -12.88
N VAL A 276 0.28 -8.47 -12.11
CA VAL A 276 1.33 -9.13 -11.32
C VAL A 276 0.72 -10.21 -10.38
N TYR A 277 -0.41 -9.89 -9.74
CA TYR A 277 -1.13 -10.85 -8.90
C TYR A 277 -1.62 -12.08 -9.69
N LYS A 278 -2.21 -11.87 -10.88
CA LYS A 278 -2.68 -12.95 -11.75
C LYS A 278 -1.54 -13.83 -12.24
N GLU A 279 -0.39 -13.24 -12.57
CA GLU A 279 0.82 -13.99 -12.94
C GLU A 279 1.27 -14.88 -11.78
N TYR A 280 1.37 -14.33 -10.57
CA TYR A 280 1.70 -15.15 -9.41
C TYR A 280 0.70 -16.28 -9.15
N GLN A 281 -0.61 -16.01 -9.29
CA GLN A 281 -1.64 -17.04 -9.17
C GLN A 281 -1.47 -18.15 -10.20
N LYS A 282 -1.11 -17.79 -11.44
CA LYS A 282 -0.81 -18.75 -12.50
C LYS A 282 0.39 -19.63 -12.14
N PHE A 283 1.47 -19.05 -11.59
CA PHE A 283 2.71 -19.80 -11.31
C PHE A 283 2.63 -20.66 -10.04
N PHE A 284 1.96 -20.16 -9.01
CA PHE A 284 2.05 -20.72 -7.65
C PHE A 284 0.70 -21.03 -6.98
N GLY A 285 -0.43 -20.69 -7.61
CA GLY A 285 -1.77 -20.91 -7.05
C GLY A 285 -2.27 -19.75 -6.18
N SER A 286 -3.35 -19.98 -5.42
CA SER A 286 -4.10 -18.92 -4.73
C SER A 286 -3.55 -18.48 -3.37
N ASP A 287 -2.64 -19.24 -2.76
CA ASP A 287 -2.16 -19.01 -1.39
C ASP A 287 -1.04 -17.95 -1.32
N LEU A 288 -1.37 -16.76 -1.82
CA LEU A 288 -0.47 -15.62 -1.98
C LEU A 288 -0.94 -14.43 -1.15
N GLN A 289 -0.01 -13.87 -0.37
CA GLN A 289 -0.18 -12.57 0.26
C GLN A 289 0.54 -11.52 -0.58
N CYS A 290 -0.20 -10.58 -1.15
CA CYS A 290 0.36 -9.48 -1.94
C CYS A 290 0.06 -8.12 -1.30
N ARG A 291 1.01 -7.20 -1.42
CA ARG A 291 0.85 -5.81 -0.95
C ARG A 291 1.59 -4.84 -1.87
N VAL A 292 1.00 -3.68 -2.08
CA VAL A 292 1.72 -2.51 -2.58
C VAL A 292 2.12 -1.67 -1.38
N LYS A 293 3.41 -1.31 -1.32
CA LYS A 293 3.92 -0.44 -0.27
C LYS A 293 3.30 0.95 -0.39
N ASP A 294 2.93 1.55 0.74
CA ASP A 294 2.33 2.87 0.70
C ASP A 294 3.34 3.92 0.22
N PHE A 295 2.80 4.98 -0.39
CA PHE A 295 3.58 6.06 -0.96
C PHE A 295 4.55 6.70 0.05
N LYS A 296 4.11 6.90 1.31
CA LYS A 296 4.96 7.51 2.35
C LYS A 296 6.17 6.63 2.63
N GLY A 297 5.97 5.33 2.79
CA GLY A 297 7.04 4.36 3.02
C GLY A 297 8.00 4.20 1.83
N LEU A 298 7.53 4.38 0.60
CA LEU A 298 8.39 4.44 -0.59
C LEU A 298 9.21 5.72 -0.64
N ASN A 299 8.57 6.87 -0.42
CA ASN A 299 9.23 8.18 -0.41
C ASN A 299 10.34 8.22 0.65
N GLU A 300 10.02 7.79 1.87
CA GLU A 300 10.98 7.67 2.97
C GLU A 300 12.19 6.79 2.60
N LYS A 301 11.99 5.71 1.84
CA LYS A 301 13.11 4.87 1.41
C LYS A 301 14.06 5.59 0.48
N ILE A 302 13.58 6.43 -0.44
CA ILE A 302 14.44 7.22 -1.34
C ILE A 302 15.29 8.16 -0.51
N TYR A 303 14.66 8.93 0.39
CA TYR A 303 15.37 9.81 1.32
C TYR A 303 16.42 9.06 2.16
N ARG A 304 16.09 7.87 2.69
CA ARG A 304 17.06 7.07 3.45
C ARG A 304 18.23 6.60 2.59
N GLN A 305 18.03 6.27 1.31
CA GLN A 305 19.13 5.91 0.42
C GLN A 305 20.01 7.11 0.10
N ILE A 306 19.43 8.28 -0.15
CA ILE A 306 20.19 9.51 -0.35
C ILE A 306 21.01 9.86 0.89
N ASN A 307 20.40 9.82 2.09
CA ASN A 307 21.10 10.04 3.35
C ASN A 307 22.25 9.04 3.60
N LYS A 308 22.13 7.78 3.13
CA LYS A 308 23.23 6.81 3.22
C LYS A 308 24.40 7.19 2.30
N LEU A 309 24.13 7.75 1.13
CA LEU A 309 25.16 8.26 0.23
C LEU A 309 25.83 9.50 0.82
N ASP A 310 25.06 10.44 1.37
CA ASP A 310 25.59 11.61 2.08
C ASP A 310 26.53 11.19 3.20
N LYS A 311 26.14 10.20 4.01
CA LYS A 311 27.01 9.69 5.07
C LYS A 311 28.29 9.06 4.53
N LYS A 312 28.24 8.32 3.42
CA LYS A 312 29.45 7.76 2.79
C LYS A 312 30.38 8.86 2.28
N ILE A 313 29.82 9.94 1.73
CA ILE A 313 30.60 11.10 1.27
C ILE A 313 31.25 11.80 2.45
N GLU A 314 30.49 12.04 3.54
CA GLU A 314 31.00 12.63 4.78
C GLU A 314 32.10 11.78 5.41
N ASP A 315 31.88 10.47 5.55
CA ASP A 315 32.86 9.53 6.12
C ASP A 315 34.19 9.54 5.32
N LEU A 316 34.14 9.76 4.00
CA LEU A 316 35.32 9.81 3.13
C LEU A 316 35.99 11.19 3.04
N SER A 317 35.35 12.24 3.57
CA SER A 317 35.91 13.60 3.58
C SER A 317 37.16 13.69 4.48
N ASP A 318 37.22 12.85 5.52
CA ASP A 318 38.36 12.63 6.42
C ASP A 318 38.88 11.20 6.28
N VAL A 319 39.80 11.01 5.34
CA VAL A 319 40.32 9.69 4.95
C VAL A 319 41.15 9.05 6.06
N GLU A 320 41.85 9.85 6.86
CA GLU A 320 42.64 9.34 7.99
C GLU A 320 41.72 8.74 9.05
N LYS A 321 40.66 9.46 9.42
CA LYS A 321 39.66 8.96 10.35
C LYS A 321 38.91 7.75 9.78
N TYR A 322 38.59 7.76 8.49
CA TYR A 322 37.98 6.59 7.81
C TYR A 322 38.86 5.35 7.94
N ASN A 323 40.15 5.48 7.60
CA ASN A 323 41.10 4.37 7.67
C ASN A 323 41.27 3.85 9.10
N LEU A 324 41.19 4.73 10.11
CA LEU A 324 41.29 4.36 11.51
C LEU A 324 40.03 3.66 12.05
N GLU A 325 38.84 4.16 11.70
CA GLU A 325 37.58 3.77 12.36
C GLU A 325 36.69 2.82 11.54
N LYS A 326 36.82 2.80 10.21
CA LYS A 326 35.88 2.15 9.28
C LYS A 326 36.52 1.09 8.38
N LEU A 327 37.84 1.11 8.22
CA LEU A 327 38.56 0.13 7.42
C LEU A 327 38.39 -1.26 8.00
N LYS A 328 38.08 -2.25 7.15
CA LYS A 328 37.96 -3.63 7.63
C LYS A 328 39.36 -4.21 7.85
N PRO A 329 39.52 -5.10 8.84
CA PRO A 329 40.79 -5.78 9.05
C PRO A 329 41.26 -6.51 7.79
N GLY A 330 42.46 -6.16 7.29
CA GLY A 330 43.06 -6.74 6.10
C GLY A 330 42.85 -5.94 4.80
N ASP A 331 42.05 -4.88 4.81
CA ASP A 331 41.95 -3.96 3.68
C ASP A 331 43.15 -2.98 3.68
N GLU A 332 43.63 -2.59 2.49
CA GLU A 332 44.66 -1.57 2.35
C GLU A 332 44.10 -0.18 2.71
N PRO A 333 44.86 0.69 3.40
CA PRO A 333 44.41 2.05 3.68
C PRO A 333 44.07 2.80 2.40
N LEU A 334 42.92 3.47 2.42
CA LEU A 334 42.45 4.25 1.29
C LEU A 334 43.34 5.49 1.12
N THR A 335 43.80 5.77 -0.10
CA THR A 335 44.49 7.04 -0.40
C THR A 335 43.49 8.18 -0.56
N ARG A 336 43.98 9.43 -0.53
CA ARG A 336 43.13 10.60 -0.76
C ARG A 336 42.50 10.58 -2.16
N GLU A 337 43.29 10.23 -3.17
CA GLU A 337 42.83 10.15 -4.57
C GLU A 337 41.74 9.07 -4.73
N ALA A 338 41.92 7.91 -4.09
CA ALA A 338 40.93 6.84 -4.12
C ALA A 338 39.63 7.25 -3.40
N ALA A 339 39.74 8.01 -2.30
CA ALA A 339 38.58 8.56 -1.60
C ALA A 339 37.82 9.57 -2.46
N GLU A 340 38.53 10.45 -3.18
CA GLU A 340 37.93 11.44 -4.08
C GLU A 340 37.16 10.78 -5.23
N VAL A 341 37.68 9.72 -5.84
CA VAL A 341 36.96 8.92 -6.84
C VAL A 341 35.68 8.30 -6.27
N LEU A 342 35.72 7.81 -5.02
CA LEU A 342 34.54 7.26 -4.37
C LEU A 342 33.51 8.35 -4.02
N ILE A 343 33.97 9.53 -3.58
CA ILE A 343 33.10 10.69 -3.32
C ILE A 343 32.39 11.12 -4.60
N GLU A 344 33.11 11.23 -5.72
CA GLU A 344 32.51 11.56 -7.02
C GLU A 344 31.45 10.54 -7.42
N LYS A 345 31.79 9.24 -7.31
CA LYS A 345 30.85 8.15 -7.58
C LYS A 345 29.58 8.23 -6.72
N TYR A 346 29.71 8.46 -5.41
CA TYR A 346 28.55 8.54 -4.52
C TYR A 346 27.74 9.81 -4.72
N THR A 347 28.40 10.92 -5.07
CA THR A 347 27.72 12.18 -5.45
C THR A 347 26.87 11.96 -6.70
N LEU A 348 27.43 11.33 -7.74
CA LEU A 348 26.69 11.00 -8.95
C LEU A 348 25.51 10.05 -8.66
N GLN A 349 25.69 9.05 -7.81
CA GLN A 349 24.59 8.16 -7.40
C GLN A 349 23.49 8.92 -6.66
N LYS A 350 23.85 9.89 -5.81
CA LYS A 350 22.89 10.75 -5.11
C LYS A 350 22.12 11.61 -6.11
N GLU A 351 22.82 12.27 -7.01
CA GLU A 351 22.20 13.11 -8.05
C GLU A 351 21.25 12.29 -8.93
N ASN A 352 21.63 11.07 -9.31
CA ASN A 352 20.76 10.19 -10.07
C ASN A 352 19.53 9.76 -9.26
N LEU A 353 19.65 9.45 -7.96
CA LEU A 353 18.48 9.15 -7.12
C LEU A 353 17.50 10.32 -6.98
N ILE A 354 18.00 11.55 -7.10
CA ILE A 354 17.16 12.75 -7.06
C ILE A 354 16.51 12.99 -8.43
N ASN A 355 17.29 12.91 -9.50
CA ASN A 355 16.91 13.41 -10.82
C ASN A 355 16.37 12.33 -11.78
N ASP A 356 16.73 11.07 -11.59
CA ASP A 356 16.49 10.00 -12.55
C ASP A 356 15.49 8.95 -12.02
N TYR A 357 14.40 8.80 -12.76
CA TYR A 357 13.34 7.84 -12.48
C TYR A 357 13.84 6.39 -12.52
N ASP A 358 14.65 6.03 -13.51
CA ASP A 358 15.11 4.65 -13.69
C ASP A 358 16.06 4.22 -12.57
N THR A 359 16.86 5.16 -12.06
CA THR A 359 17.67 4.96 -10.85
C THR A 359 16.80 4.74 -9.61
N VAL A 360 15.73 5.51 -9.41
CA VAL A 360 14.79 5.29 -8.30
C VAL A 360 14.12 3.92 -8.43
N TYR A 361 13.63 3.61 -9.63
CA TYR A 361 12.98 2.35 -9.99
C TYR A 361 13.85 1.13 -9.70
N SER A 362 15.11 1.18 -10.13
CA SER A 362 16.07 0.11 -9.93
C SER A 362 16.61 0.02 -8.51
N THR A 363 16.57 1.11 -7.73
CA THR A 363 17.07 1.12 -6.34
C THR A 363 16.03 0.61 -5.35
N ILE A 364 14.74 0.85 -5.58
CA ILE A 364 13.67 0.50 -4.65
C ILE A 364 12.82 -0.61 -5.24
N GLN A 365 13.30 -1.84 -5.09
CA GLN A 365 12.72 -3.01 -5.75
C GLN A 365 11.59 -3.70 -4.96
N ASP A 366 11.21 -3.19 -3.77
CA ASP A 366 10.21 -3.79 -2.87
C ASP A 366 8.85 -3.06 -2.85
N ALA A 367 8.54 -2.29 -3.90
CA ALA A 367 7.26 -1.58 -3.96
C ALA A 367 6.05 -2.52 -4.08
N PHE A 368 6.21 -3.62 -4.82
CA PHE A 368 5.26 -4.74 -4.80
C PHE A 368 5.88 -5.89 -4.01
N GLY A 369 5.26 -6.24 -2.88
CA GLY A 369 5.63 -7.41 -2.09
C GLY A 369 4.67 -8.56 -2.34
N ALA A 370 5.20 -9.75 -2.63
CA ALA A 370 4.44 -10.99 -2.74
C ALA A 370 5.05 -12.05 -1.84
N ARG A 371 4.20 -12.85 -1.20
CA ARG A 371 4.63 -13.95 -0.34
C ARG A 371 3.80 -15.18 -0.59
N LEU A 372 4.47 -16.27 -0.95
CA LEU A 372 3.91 -17.61 -1.03
C LEU A 372 4.10 -18.30 0.32
N ILE A 373 2.99 -18.69 0.95
CA ILE A 373 2.99 -19.45 2.20
C ILE A 373 2.71 -20.90 1.87
N LEU A 374 3.68 -21.77 2.12
CA LEU A 374 3.55 -23.20 1.89
C LEU A 374 2.99 -23.89 3.13
N GLU A 375 1.79 -24.47 3.01
CA GLU A 375 1.25 -25.39 4.02
C GLU A 375 2.14 -26.64 4.16
N ASP A 376 2.64 -27.15 3.03
CA ASP A 376 3.69 -28.19 2.98
C ASP A 376 5.04 -27.55 2.63
N GLY A 377 5.92 -27.40 3.62
CA GLY A 377 7.27 -26.84 3.45
C GLY A 377 8.35 -27.86 3.06
N SER A 378 7.96 -29.09 2.70
CA SER A 378 8.87 -30.18 2.36
C SER A 378 9.66 -29.93 1.08
N ALA A 379 10.74 -30.69 0.88
CA ALA A 379 11.55 -30.65 -0.34
C ALA A 379 10.72 -30.90 -1.61
N LYS A 380 9.65 -31.72 -1.53
CA LYS A 380 8.76 -32.01 -2.66
C LYS A 380 7.95 -30.79 -3.07
N SER A 381 7.33 -30.11 -2.11
CA SER A 381 6.53 -28.90 -2.36
C SER A 381 7.40 -27.76 -2.85
N VAL A 382 8.55 -27.53 -2.21
CA VAL A 382 9.54 -26.55 -2.67
C VAL A 382 10.07 -26.87 -4.07
N GLY A 383 10.23 -28.16 -4.40
CA GLY A 383 10.56 -28.62 -5.75
C GLY A 383 9.56 -28.22 -6.82
N LYS A 384 8.25 -28.17 -6.50
CA LYS A 384 7.22 -27.68 -7.42
C LYS A 384 7.35 -26.18 -7.68
N VAL A 385 7.57 -25.39 -6.62
CA VAL A 385 7.79 -23.94 -6.75
C VAL A 385 9.02 -23.65 -7.59
N HIS A 386 10.10 -24.40 -7.36
CA HIS A 386 11.32 -24.33 -8.16
C HIS A 386 11.04 -24.65 -9.63
N GLN A 387 10.29 -25.71 -9.94
CA GLN A 387 9.91 -26.05 -11.31
C GLN A 387 9.07 -24.95 -11.97
N SER A 388 8.06 -24.40 -11.28
CA SER A 388 7.26 -23.27 -11.79
C SER A 388 8.13 -22.05 -12.12
N LEU A 389 9.14 -21.76 -11.29
CA LEU A 389 10.09 -20.68 -11.56
C LEU A 389 10.93 -20.94 -12.82
N LEU A 390 11.42 -22.17 -13.00
CA LEU A 390 12.18 -22.54 -14.20
C LEU A 390 11.35 -22.37 -15.47
N GLU A 391 10.10 -22.83 -15.44
CA GLU A 391 9.17 -22.70 -16.57
C GLU A 391 8.86 -21.24 -16.87
N ALA A 392 8.57 -20.44 -15.84
CA ALA A 392 8.28 -19.01 -16.02
C ALA A 392 9.51 -18.23 -16.57
N ILE A 393 10.73 -18.61 -16.17
CA ILE A 393 11.98 -18.05 -16.73
C ILE A 393 12.15 -18.48 -18.19
N ASP A 394 12.02 -19.77 -18.50
CA ASP A 394 12.24 -20.29 -19.85
C ASP A 394 11.21 -19.77 -20.85
N ASN A 395 9.97 -19.52 -20.40
CA ASN A 395 8.89 -18.93 -21.18
C ASN A 395 8.99 -17.39 -21.30
N GLY A 396 10.01 -16.77 -20.69
CA GLY A 396 10.19 -15.32 -20.65
C GLY A 396 9.06 -14.57 -19.95
N GLU A 397 8.33 -15.25 -19.06
CA GLU A 397 7.22 -14.66 -18.28
C GLU A 397 7.71 -13.81 -17.14
N ILE A 398 8.88 -14.16 -16.59
CA ILE A 398 9.57 -13.40 -15.56
C ILE A 398 11.07 -13.33 -15.83
N LYS A 399 11.72 -12.32 -15.29
CA LYS A 399 13.18 -12.20 -15.20
C LYS A 399 13.60 -12.15 -13.73
N LEU A 400 14.26 -13.20 -13.27
CA LEU A 400 14.76 -13.30 -11.90
C LEU A 400 16.07 -12.51 -11.75
N LEU A 401 16.04 -11.39 -11.01
CA LEU A 401 17.17 -10.47 -10.88
C LEU A 401 18.12 -10.85 -9.74
N GLU A 402 17.54 -11.18 -8.59
CA GLU A 402 18.27 -11.53 -7.37
C GLU A 402 17.55 -12.66 -6.64
N ILE A 403 18.31 -13.55 -6.01
CA ILE A 403 17.81 -14.56 -5.09
C ILE A 403 18.63 -14.61 -3.81
N ASN A 404 17.92 -14.54 -2.70
CA ASN A 404 18.38 -14.47 -1.33
C ASN A 404 17.85 -15.70 -0.58
N ASN A 405 18.63 -16.77 -0.58
CA ASN A 405 18.27 -18.06 0.00
C ASN A 405 18.83 -18.14 1.43
N TYR A 406 18.18 -17.40 2.33
CA TYR A 406 18.60 -17.17 3.70
C TYR A 406 18.30 -18.34 4.63
N GLN A 407 19.17 -18.51 5.62
CA GLN A 407 18.99 -19.49 6.69
C GLN A 407 19.63 -19.04 8.01
N GLY A 408 19.16 -19.61 9.12
CA GLY A 408 19.87 -19.57 10.40
C GLY A 408 21.12 -20.46 10.42
N GLU A 409 22.01 -20.20 11.38
CA GLU A 409 23.21 -21.01 11.60
C GLU A 409 22.85 -22.49 11.81
N GLY A 410 23.44 -23.38 10.99
CA GLY A 410 23.20 -24.82 11.05
C GLY A 410 21.76 -25.25 10.72
N SER A 411 20.98 -24.41 10.03
CA SER A 411 19.64 -24.75 9.52
C SER A 411 19.72 -25.31 8.08
N ILE A 412 18.57 -25.44 7.41
CA ILE A 412 18.46 -25.89 6.02
C ILE A 412 17.66 -24.84 5.22
N PRO A 413 18.21 -24.29 4.12
CA PRO A 413 17.50 -23.28 3.33
C PRO A 413 16.34 -23.91 2.54
N TYR A 414 15.53 -23.08 1.88
CA TYR A 414 14.44 -23.59 1.03
C TYR A 414 15.00 -24.27 -0.23
N PHE A 415 15.84 -23.57 -0.99
CA PHE A 415 16.44 -24.15 -2.18
C PHE A 415 17.79 -24.80 -1.90
N THR A 416 18.00 -25.96 -2.50
CA THR A 416 19.30 -26.64 -2.54
C THR A 416 20.25 -25.92 -3.51
N SER A 417 21.55 -26.18 -3.41
CA SER A 417 22.51 -25.64 -4.38
C SER A 417 22.22 -26.09 -5.82
N ALA A 418 21.72 -27.32 -6.00
CA ALA A 418 21.39 -27.84 -7.32
C ALA A 418 20.27 -27.01 -7.96
N GLN A 419 19.24 -26.68 -7.17
CA GLN A 419 18.13 -25.83 -7.61
C GLN A 419 18.59 -24.39 -7.91
N ILE A 420 19.44 -23.81 -7.07
CA ILE A 420 20.04 -22.48 -7.34
C ILE A 420 20.86 -22.50 -8.63
N LYS A 421 21.67 -23.55 -8.86
CA LYS A 421 22.43 -23.70 -10.12
C LYS A 421 21.53 -23.84 -11.34
N GLN A 422 20.43 -24.56 -11.21
CA GLN A 422 19.43 -24.66 -12.28
C GLN A 422 18.83 -23.29 -12.59
N LEU A 423 18.40 -22.52 -11.58
CA LEU A 423 17.90 -21.15 -11.78
C LEU A 423 18.94 -20.28 -12.50
N GLN A 424 20.20 -20.28 -12.04
CA GLN A 424 21.28 -19.53 -12.71
C GLN A 424 21.48 -19.97 -14.17
N ALA A 425 21.48 -21.28 -14.44
CA ALA A 425 21.65 -21.81 -15.79
C ALA A 425 20.49 -21.41 -16.71
N HIS A 426 19.25 -21.41 -16.20
CA HIS A 426 18.08 -20.98 -16.96
C HIS A 426 18.15 -19.48 -17.25
N CYS A 427 18.48 -18.63 -16.26
CA CYS A 427 18.70 -17.20 -16.46
C CYS A 427 19.79 -16.91 -17.53
N ARG A 428 20.91 -17.66 -17.49
CA ARG A 428 22.00 -17.52 -18.49
C ARG A 428 21.56 -17.87 -19.89
N ARG A 429 20.72 -18.89 -20.07
CA ARG A 429 20.14 -19.23 -21.38
C ARG A 429 19.23 -18.13 -21.91
N GLN A 430 18.61 -17.35 -21.02
CA GLN A 430 17.84 -16.15 -21.36
C GLN A 430 18.73 -14.90 -21.51
N GLY A 431 20.06 -15.03 -21.44
CA GLY A 431 21.00 -13.95 -21.72
C GLY A 431 21.28 -12.99 -20.56
N TYR A 432 21.04 -13.38 -19.30
CA TYR A 432 21.35 -12.55 -18.14
C TYR A 432 21.87 -13.35 -16.94
N GLU A 433 22.62 -12.69 -16.06
CA GLU A 433 23.14 -13.28 -14.83
C GLU A 433 22.18 -13.04 -13.66
N LEU A 434 22.01 -14.06 -12.83
CA LEU A 434 21.26 -14.00 -11.58
C LEU A 434 22.20 -13.69 -10.42
N LYS A 435 21.93 -12.62 -9.67
CA LYS A 435 22.62 -12.35 -8.40
C LYS A 435 22.15 -13.36 -7.33
N VAL A 436 23.08 -14.05 -6.70
CA VAL A 436 22.78 -15.09 -5.70
C VAL A 436 23.45 -14.76 -4.38
N ILE A 437 22.65 -14.68 -3.31
CA ILE A 437 23.09 -14.71 -1.92
C ILE A 437 22.57 -16.01 -1.31
N SER A 438 23.46 -16.97 -1.09
CA SER A 438 23.10 -18.25 -0.48
C SER A 438 24.24 -18.75 0.40
N SER A 439 23.92 -19.63 1.33
CA SER A 439 24.89 -20.51 1.97
C SER A 439 24.31 -21.90 1.80
N VAL A 440 25.07 -22.78 1.16
CA VAL A 440 24.55 -24.08 0.77
C VAL A 440 25.38 -25.20 1.38
N ASN A 441 24.70 -26.28 1.73
CA ASN A 441 25.36 -27.52 2.10
C ASN A 441 25.97 -28.13 0.84
N ALA A 442 27.30 -28.21 0.79
CA ALA A 442 27.96 -28.92 -0.28
C ALA A 442 27.67 -30.43 -0.15
N PRO A 443 27.60 -31.17 -1.27
CA PRO A 443 27.72 -32.62 -1.21
C PRO A 443 29.02 -33.01 -0.50
N ALA A 444 28.99 -34.10 0.27
CA ALA A 444 30.18 -34.63 0.94
C ALA A 444 31.37 -34.73 -0.04
N ALA A 445 32.54 -34.24 0.37
CA ALA A 445 33.79 -34.15 -0.39
C ALA A 445 33.88 -33.02 -1.46
N LYS A 446 32.88 -32.13 -1.59
CA LYS A 446 32.91 -30.96 -2.48
C LYS A 446 32.80 -29.61 -1.75
N GLU A 447 32.97 -29.61 -0.43
CA GLU A 447 32.80 -28.49 0.49
C GLU A 447 33.62 -27.27 0.06
N ASN A 448 34.93 -27.45 -0.16
CA ASN A 448 35.84 -26.34 -0.51
C ASN A 448 35.49 -25.66 -1.84
N SER A 449 35.06 -26.43 -2.85
CA SER A 449 34.68 -25.89 -4.16
C SER A 449 33.37 -25.12 -4.10
N TYR A 450 32.41 -25.61 -3.31
CA TYR A 450 31.11 -24.96 -3.12
C TYR A 450 31.20 -23.75 -2.18
N GLN A 451 32.00 -23.82 -1.12
CA GLN A 451 32.25 -22.69 -0.21
C GLN A 451 32.80 -21.49 -0.97
N LYS A 452 33.80 -21.70 -1.84
CA LYS A 452 34.45 -20.62 -2.59
C LYS A 452 33.53 -19.90 -3.60
N LEU A 453 32.54 -20.62 -4.14
CA LEU A 453 31.67 -20.12 -5.22
C LEU A 453 30.30 -19.64 -4.75
N TYR A 454 29.77 -20.21 -3.66
CA TYR A 454 28.36 -20.07 -3.31
C TYR A 454 28.09 -19.68 -1.87
N ASN A 455 29.06 -19.73 -0.95
CA ASN A 455 28.82 -19.37 0.44
C ASN A 455 29.14 -17.90 0.67
N GLN A 456 28.10 -17.08 0.64
CA GLN A 456 28.18 -15.72 1.15
C GLN A 456 27.85 -15.73 2.64
N GLN A 457 28.72 -15.15 3.47
CA GLN A 457 28.45 -14.97 4.91
C GLN A 457 27.10 -14.29 5.15
N GLU A 458 26.70 -13.38 4.26
CA GLU A 458 25.45 -12.63 4.32
C GLU A 458 24.20 -13.52 4.22
N ALA A 459 24.32 -14.75 3.72
CA ALA A 459 23.20 -15.69 3.62
C ALA A 459 22.87 -16.39 4.94
N VAL A 460 23.81 -16.48 5.88
CA VAL A 460 23.58 -17.02 7.23
C VAL A 460 23.19 -15.87 8.15
N LYS A 461 21.92 -15.83 8.58
CA LYS A 461 21.39 -14.76 9.42
C LYS A 461 21.62 -15.08 10.89
N LYS A 462 22.29 -14.16 11.59
CA LYS A 462 22.49 -14.25 13.06
C LYS A 462 21.19 -14.27 13.86
N SER A 463 20.09 -13.78 13.29
CA SER A 463 18.75 -13.84 13.89
C SER A 463 18.07 -15.19 13.72
N GLY A 464 18.62 -16.10 12.91
CA GLY A 464 17.94 -17.34 12.50
C GLY A 464 17.02 -17.19 11.30
N TYR A 465 16.75 -15.96 10.86
CA TYR A 465 15.79 -15.67 9.80
C TYR A 465 16.03 -16.54 8.55
N THR A 466 15.02 -17.33 8.21
CA THR A 466 15.06 -18.33 7.14
C THR A 466 13.96 -18.02 6.14
N THR A 467 14.32 -17.81 4.88
CA THR A 467 13.36 -17.50 3.79
C THR A 467 14.08 -17.69 2.46
N CYS A 468 13.34 -17.92 1.38
CA CYS A 468 13.85 -17.60 0.05
C CYS A 468 13.20 -16.29 -0.41
N GLN A 469 13.98 -15.26 -0.64
CA GLN A 469 13.51 -13.98 -1.15
C GLN A 469 14.08 -13.76 -2.56
N MET A 470 13.30 -13.17 -3.45
CA MET A 470 13.67 -12.95 -4.84
C MET A 470 13.23 -11.57 -5.30
N ASN A 471 14.02 -10.96 -6.17
CA ASN A 471 13.57 -9.79 -6.93
C ASN A 471 13.22 -10.25 -8.33
N ILE A 472 11.95 -10.10 -8.72
CA ILE A 472 11.39 -10.61 -9.97
C ILE A 472 10.91 -9.43 -10.81
N LEU A 473 11.44 -9.31 -12.03
CA LEU A 473 10.95 -8.38 -13.04
C LEU A 473 9.87 -9.07 -13.89
N HIS A 474 8.67 -8.48 -13.89
CA HIS A 474 7.50 -8.93 -14.62
C HIS A 474 7.43 -8.34 -16.03
N LYS A 475 6.61 -8.93 -16.92
CA LYS A 475 6.44 -8.47 -18.32
C LYS A 475 5.96 -7.03 -18.44
N ASN A 476 5.11 -6.58 -17.53
CA ASN A 476 4.62 -5.21 -17.46
C ASN A 476 5.65 -4.22 -16.88
N GLY A 477 6.88 -4.67 -16.64
CA GLY A 477 7.98 -3.87 -16.17
C GLY A 477 8.12 -3.83 -14.65
N VAL A 478 7.08 -4.19 -13.86
CA VAL A 478 7.11 -4.12 -12.38
C VAL A 478 8.18 -5.06 -11.81
N VAL A 479 8.98 -4.55 -10.87
CA VAL A 479 9.85 -5.37 -10.02
C VAL A 479 9.14 -5.64 -8.70
N SER A 480 9.09 -6.91 -8.31
CA SER A 480 8.50 -7.34 -7.04
C SER A 480 9.51 -8.05 -6.15
N GLU A 481 9.34 -7.88 -4.84
CA GLU A 481 10.00 -8.71 -3.82
C GLU A 481 9.10 -9.91 -3.52
N PHE A 482 9.50 -11.09 -4.02
CA PHE A 482 8.80 -12.35 -3.81
C PHE A 482 9.45 -13.15 -2.68
N GLN A 483 8.66 -13.66 -1.75
CA GLN A 483 9.13 -14.47 -0.62
C GLN A 483 8.47 -15.85 -0.62
N ILE A 484 9.26 -16.89 -0.41
CA ILE A 484 8.80 -18.24 -0.11
C ILE A 484 9.08 -18.52 1.36
N ARG A 485 8.02 -18.86 2.09
CA ARG A 485 8.08 -19.32 3.48
C ARG A 485 7.13 -20.50 3.64
N GLY A 486 7.47 -21.45 4.49
CA GLY A 486 6.52 -22.40 5.02
C GLY A 486 5.73 -21.78 6.16
N LYS A 487 4.61 -22.41 6.50
CA LYS A 487 3.66 -21.91 7.51
C LYS A 487 4.30 -21.58 8.85
N TYR A 488 5.13 -22.48 9.39
CA TYR A 488 5.74 -22.30 10.71
C TYR A 488 6.79 -21.20 10.71
N ILE A 489 7.60 -21.10 9.66
CA ILE A 489 8.55 -20.01 9.49
C ILE A 489 7.83 -18.67 9.26
N ASN A 490 6.70 -18.67 8.54
CA ASN A 490 5.92 -17.46 8.31
C ASN A 490 5.33 -16.91 9.61
N GLU A 491 4.67 -17.74 10.41
CA GLU A 491 4.15 -17.36 11.73
C GLU A 491 5.25 -16.77 12.62
N LEU A 492 6.39 -17.45 12.67
CA LEU A 492 7.55 -17.00 13.44
C LEU A 492 8.08 -15.65 12.95
N ALA A 493 8.27 -15.48 11.64
CA ALA A 493 8.82 -14.26 11.06
C ALA A 493 7.88 -13.05 11.18
N GLU A 494 6.56 -13.24 10.98
CA GLU A 494 5.60 -12.15 11.18
C GLU A 494 5.50 -11.74 12.66
N SER A 495 5.62 -12.69 13.58
CA SER A 495 5.63 -12.40 15.01
C SER A 495 6.92 -11.71 15.45
N GLU A 496 8.08 -12.18 14.95
CA GLU A 496 9.39 -11.60 15.26
C GLU A 496 9.54 -10.16 14.74
N HIS A 497 8.79 -9.77 13.71
CA HIS A 497 8.74 -8.37 13.27
C HIS A 497 8.32 -7.41 14.39
N ILE A 498 7.51 -7.86 15.37
CA ILE A 498 7.18 -7.05 16.56
C ILE A 498 8.46 -6.75 17.36
N TYR A 499 9.23 -7.78 17.69
CA TYR A 499 10.49 -7.62 18.40
C TYR A 499 11.45 -6.71 17.62
N TYR A 500 11.59 -6.95 16.31
CA TYR A 500 12.47 -6.18 15.44
C TYR A 500 12.10 -4.70 15.41
N ASP A 501 10.82 -4.38 15.19
CA ASP A 501 10.34 -3.00 15.11
C ASP A 501 10.46 -2.27 16.46
N LEU A 502 10.23 -2.97 17.59
CA LEU A 502 10.48 -2.41 18.93
C LEU A 502 11.97 -2.13 19.15
N SER A 503 12.86 -2.99 18.66
CA SER A 503 14.31 -2.80 18.77
C SER A 503 14.81 -1.61 17.95
N GLU A 504 14.11 -1.25 16.87
CA GLU A 504 14.34 -0.05 16.06
C GLU A 504 13.64 1.21 16.64
N GLY A 505 12.91 1.08 17.75
CA GLY A 505 12.20 2.18 18.39
C GLY A 505 10.92 2.61 17.66
N LYS A 506 10.37 1.79 16.77
CA LYS A 506 9.14 2.11 16.04
C LYS A 506 7.92 2.01 16.95
N ASP A 507 6.92 2.86 16.68
CA ASP A 507 5.60 2.74 17.28
C ASP A 507 4.73 1.72 16.52
N ILE A 508 4.59 0.52 17.10
CA ILE A 508 3.76 -0.56 16.55
C ILE A 508 2.27 -0.25 16.71
N SER A 509 1.90 0.53 17.72
CA SER A 509 0.50 0.82 18.05
C SER A 509 -0.17 1.72 17.02
N LYS A 510 0.61 2.55 16.32
CA LYS A 510 0.12 3.58 15.40
C LYS A 510 -0.98 4.44 16.04
N GLY A 511 -0.86 4.70 17.34
CA GLY A 511 -1.84 5.46 18.12
C GLY A 511 -3.03 4.67 18.66
N ASN A 512 -3.12 3.35 18.48
CA ASN A 512 -4.18 2.52 19.05
C ASN A 512 -3.86 2.15 20.53
N PRO A 513 -4.67 2.58 21.52
CA PRO A 513 -4.40 2.32 22.94
C PRO A 513 -4.39 0.83 23.30
N ALA A 514 -5.25 0.01 22.69
CA ALA A 514 -5.34 -1.43 23.00
C ALA A 514 -4.11 -2.20 22.49
N ILE A 515 -3.59 -1.82 21.30
CA ILE A 515 -2.33 -2.39 20.80
C ILE A 515 -1.17 -1.94 21.69
N LYS A 516 -1.18 -0.68 22.11
CA LYS A 516 -0.13 -0.13 22.98
C LYS A 516 -0.02 -0.87 24.31
N GLU A 517 -1.14 -1.17 24.96
CA GLU A 517 -1.19 -1.95 26.20
C GLU A 517 -0.56 -3.35 26.05
N LEU A 518 -0.76 -4.00 24.89
CA LEU A 518 -0.14 -5.28 24.56
C LEU A 518 1.38 -5.17 24.33
N THR A 519 1.83 -4.10 23.66
CA THR A 519 3.22 -3.97 23.19
C THR A 519 4.16 -3.27 24.16
N ASP A 520 3.68 -2.40 25.05
CA ASP A 520 4.52 -1.61 25.96
C ASP A 520 5.33 -2.48 26.96
N PRO A 521 4.75 -3.55 27.57
CA PRO A 521 5.54 -4.46 28.40
C PRO A 521 6.68 -5.14 27.63
N LEU A 522 6.41 -5.55 26.38
CA LEU A 522 7.41 -6.15 25.50
C LEU A 522 8.48 -5.14 25.11
N LYS A 523 8.10 -3.89 24.81
CA LYS A 523 9.03 -2.78 24.52
C LYS A 523 10.04 -2.57 25.65
N ASN A 524 9.57 -2.59 26.90
CA ASN A 524 10.43 -2.45 28.06
C ASN A 524 11.40 -3.63 28.21
N ALA A 525 10.94 -4.87 27.97
CA ALA A 525 11.80 -6.05 27.98
C ALA A 525 12.88 -6.00 26.89
N VAL A 526 12.51 -5.56 25.67
CA VAL A 526 13.45 -5.38 24.56
C VAL A 526 14.47 -4.28 24.87
N ALA A 527 14.02 -3.15 25.41
CA ALA A 527 14.89 -2.04 25.78
C ALA A 527 15.90 -2.46 26.86
N ASP A 528 15.45 -3.19 27.89
CA ASP A 528 16.30 -3.69 28.96
C ASP A 528 17.35 -4.68 28.45
N MET A 529 16.95 -5.67 27.64
CA MET A 529 17.88 -6.61 27.01
C MET A 529 18.92 -5.92 26.12
N ASN A 530 18.54 -4.82 25.46
CA ASN A 530 19.43 -4.08 24.56
C ASN A 530 20.42 -3.14 25.28
N LYS A 531 20.34 -2.99 26.60
CA LYS A 531 21.34 -2.24 27.37
C LYS A 531 22.73 -2.87 27.25
N LYS A 532 23.78 -2.05 27.31
CA LYS A 532 25.17 -2.49 27.05
C LYS A 532 25.64 -3.55 28.06
N GLU A 533 25.26 -3.36 29.33
CA GLU A 533 25.49 -4.29 30.43
C GLU A 533 24.80 -5.65 30.24
N ASN A 534 23.71 -5.70 29.47
CA ASN A 534 22.92 -6.90 29.19
C ASN A 534 23.29 -7.57 27.86
N SER A 535 24.45 -7.23 27.28
CA SER A 535 24.93 -7.81 26.02
C SER A 535 24.99 -9.36 26.02
N HIS A 536 25.26 -9.97 27.17
CA HIS A 536 25.23 -11.42 27.35
C HIS A 536 23.81 -12.00 27.21
N ILE A 537 22.79 -11.36 27.82
CA ILE A 537 21.37 -11.73 27.69
C ILE A 537 20.93 -11.62 26.22
N LYS A 538 21.32 -10.54 25.54
CA LYS A 538 21.03 -10.35 24.11
C LYS A 538 21.64 -11.45 23.24
N ALA A 539 22.86 -11.90 23.56
CA ALA A 539 23.51 -12.99 22.85
C ALA A 539 22.80 -14.33 23.10
N GLU A 540 22.36 -14.61 24.33
CA GLU A 540 21.57 -15.80 24.67
C GLU A 540 20.21 -15.81 23.98
N TYR A 541 19.49 -14.69 23.98
CA TYR A 541 18.23 -14.55 23.24
C TYR A 541 18.41 -14.74 21.73
N SER A 542 19.50 -14.20 21.15
CA SER A 542 19.79 -14.39 19.72
C SER A 542 20.01 -15.87 19.35
N LYS A 543 20.67 -16.64 20.24
CA LYS A 543 20.84 -18.09 20.08
C LYS A 543 19.52 -18.84 20.22
N TYR A 544 18.69 -18.44 21.19
CA TYR A 544 17.34 -18.99 21.36
C TYR A 544 16.49 -18.76 20.11
N LEU A 545 16.42 -17.52 19.62
CA LEU A 545 15.66 -17.18 18.42
C LEU A 545 16.16 -17.95 17.18
N THR A 546 17.48 -18.07 17.03
CA THR A 546 18.09 -18.90 15.97
C THR A 546 17.64 -20.36 16.06
N SER A 547 17.57 -20.89 17.28
CA SER A 547 17.09 -22.24 17.54
C SER A 547 15.59 -22.38 17.24
N CYS A 548 14.77 -21.36 17.52
CA CYS A 548 13.34 -21.34 17.17
C CYS A 548 13.13 -21.40 15.67
N TYR A 549 13.85 -20.61 14.88
CA TYR A 549 13.81 -20.67 13.42
C TYR A 549 14.26 -22.05 12.90
N LYS A 550 15.34 -22.60 13.45
CA LYS A 550 15.80 -23.94 13.08
C LYS A 550 14.74 -25.00 13.39
N TYR A 551 14.15 -24.97 14.57
CA TYR A 551 13.06 -25.88 14.97
C TYR A 551 11.85 -25.77 14.03
N ALA A 552 11.40 -24.55 13.72
CA ALA A 552 10.33 -24.32 12.76
C ALA A 552 10.65 -24.91 11.39
N ARG A 553 11.89 -24.73 10.90
CA ARG A 553 12.32 -25.29 9.62
C ARG A 553 12.42 -26.82 9.62
N MET A 554 12.93 -27.42 10.70
CA MET A 554 12.97 -28.89 10.84
C MET A 554 11.56 -29.47 10.88
N LYS A 555 10.63 -28.80 11.55
CA LYS A 555 9.21 -29.15 11.57
C LYS A 555 8.58 -29.13 10.18
N GLU A 556 8.87 -28.11 9.37
CA GLU A 556 8.44 -28.06 7.95
C GLU A 556 9.00 -29.21 7.10
N LEU A 557 10.19 -29.70 7.44
CA LEU A 557 10.85 -30.81 6.75
C LEU A 557 10.43 -32.18 7.28
N GLY A 558 9.62 -32.25 8.34
CA GLY A 558 9.28 -33.49 9.03
C GLY A 558 10.46 -34.13 9.77
N ILE A 559 11.49 -33.35 10.08
CA ILE A 559 12.68 -33.81 10.82
C ILE A 559 12.44 -33.57 12.32
N PRO A 560 12.46 -34.61 13.17
CA PRO A 560 12.33 -34.44 14.61
C PRO A 560 13.45 -33.57 15.19
N MET A 561 13.07 -32.58 16.00
CA MET A 561 13.98 -31.72 16.74
C MET A 561 13.32 -31.34 18.07
N GLU A 562 14.09 -31.23 19.14
CA GLU A 562 13.56 -30.75 20.42
C GLU A 562 13.17 -29.27 20.34
N LYS A 563 12.06 -28.92 20.98
CA LYS A 563 11.59 -27.53 21.04
C LYS A 563 12.60 -26.69 21.85
N PRO A 564 13.09 -25.55 21.32
CA PRO A 564 13.96 -24.66 22.06
C PRO A 564 13.27 -24.11 23.32
N VAL A 565 14.02 -24.03 24.42
CA VAL A 565 13.56 -23.49 25.69
C VAL A 565 14.17 -22.10 25.88
N LEU A 566 13.37 -21.13 26.31
CA LEU A 566 13.85 -19.79 26.62
C LEU A 566 14.89 -19.86 27.76
N PRO A 567 16.07 -19.25 27.61
CA PRO A 567 17.07 -19.21 28.67
C PRO A 567 16.52 -18.53 29.94
N PRO A 568 16.80 -19.04 31.16
CA PRO A 568 16.25 -18.48 32.41
C PRO A 568 16.61 -17.02 32.68
N SER A 569 17.71 -16.55 32.11
CA SER A 569 18.23 -15.19 32.16
C SER A 569 17.45 -14.21 31.27
N VAL A 570 16.71 -14.70 30.28
CA VAL A 570 15.95 -13.87 29.34
C VAL A 570 14.55 -13.64 29.89
N ASN A 571 14.06 -12.41 29.78
CA ASN A 571 12.71 -12.06 30.22
C ASN A 571 11.67 -12.93 29.52
N LYS A 572 10.78 -13.58 30.28
CA LYS A 572 9.74 -14.48 29.78
C LYS A 572 8.79 -13.85 28.76
N LEU A 573 8.65 -12.51 28.76
CA LEU A 573 7.88 -11.80 27.74
C LEU A 573 8.47 -11.95 26.32
N LEU A 574 9.77 -12.25 26.22
CA LEU A 574 10.46 -12.50 24.96
C LEU A 574 10.35 -13.97 24.51
N ASP A 575 9.64 -14.84 25.25
CA ASP A 575 9.36 -16.18 24.74
C ASP A 575 8.61 -16.08 23.41
N ILE A 576 9.03 -16.88 22.43
CA ILE A 576 8.50 -16.78 21.08
C ILE A 576 7.00 -17.09 21.01
N GLU A 577 6.52 -17.99 21.87
CA GLU A 577 5.09 -18.33 21.96
C GLU A 577 4.29 -17.13 22.50
N ASN A 578 4.87 -16.36 23.43
CA ASN A 578 4.25 -15.14 23.93
C ASN A 578 4.21 -14.06 22.83
N ILE A 579 5.28 -13.92 22.05
CA ILE A 579 5.32 -12.96 20.93
C ILE A 579 4.30 -13.35 19.85
N ILE A 580 4.16 -14.64 19.52
CA ILE A 580 3.13 -15.15 18.59
C ILE A 580 1.72 -14.81 19.13
N ALA A 581 1.44 -15.09 20.40
CA ALA A 581 0.16 -14.77 21.00
C ALA A 581 -0.16 -13.26 21.00
N ILE A 582 0.86 -12.41 21.20
CA ILE A 582 0.71 -10.95 21.06
C ILE A 582 0.40 -10.58 19.61
N HIS A 583 1.11 -11.16 18.64
CA HIS A 583 0.89 -10.92 17.21
C HIS A 583 -0.55 -11.27 16.79
N GLU A 584 -1.07 -12.42 17.22
CA GLU A 584 -2.45 -12.83 16.97
C GLU A 584 -3.48 -11.87 17.58
N LYS A 585 -3.26 -11.42 18.83
CA LYS A 585 -4.13 -10.42 19.47
C LYS A 585 -4.13 -9.10 18.71
N ILE A 586 -2.96 -8.63 18.28
CA ILE A 586 -2.87 -7.41 17.46
C ILE A 586 -3.62 -7.59 16.14
N ALA A 587 -3.53 -8.76 15.51
CA ALA A 587 -4.27 -9.05 14.28
C ALA A 587 -5.79 -9.05 14.48
N SER A 588 -6.30 -9.47 15.65
CA SER A 588 -7.74 -9.42 15.97
C SER A 588 -8.29 -8.02 16.27
N ILE A 589 -7.43 -7.05 16.60
CA ILE A 589 -7.81 -5.65 16.87
C ILE A 589 -7.91 -4.84 15.57
N LYS A 590 -7.19 -5.26 14.52
CA LYS A 590 -7.18 -4.64 13.19
C LYS A 590 -8.33 -5.14 12.34
#